data_AF-A0A0A5FYV1-F1
#
_entry.id   AF-A0A0A5FYV1-F1
#
_cell.length_a   1.000
_cell.length_b   1.000
_cell.length_c   1.000
_cell.angle_alpha   90.00
_cell.angle_beta   90.00
_cell.angle_gamma   90.00
#
_symmetry.space_group_name_H-M   'P 1'
#
loop_
_entity.id
_entity.type
_entity.pdbx_description
1 polymer ?
#
loop_
_entity_poly.entity_id
_entity_poly.type
_entity_poly.pdbx_seq_one_letter_code
_entity_poly.pdbx_strand_id
1 'polypeptide(L)' 'MNRLAYVLKDIVKVFIIFVGCTLLFYFGLRMMNEEYNEMHRYDEPQGDAVKVFQVEDERFIDRLSIFFRLGE' A
#
# COMPACT_ATOMS: atom_id res chain seq x y z
N MET A 1 6.74 15.23 42.24
CA MET A 1 5.55 15.41 41.36
C MET A 1 5.88 16.10 40.03
N ASN A 2 6.78 17.09 39.99
CA ASN A 2 6.98 17.93 38.80
C ASN A 2 7.67 17.21 37.62
N ARG A 3 8.54 16.23 37.90
CA ARG A 3 9.26 15.47 36.85
C ARG A 3 8.32 14.76 35.87
N LEU A 4 7.22 14.20 36.37
CA LEU A 4 6.19 13.58 35.54
C LEU A 4 5.50 14.59 34.62
N ALA A 5 5.23 15.80 35.11
CA ALA A 5 4.60 16.86 34.31
C ALA A 5 5.50 17.36 33.18
N TYR A 6 6.83 17.44 33.41
CA TYR A 6 7.78 17.79 32.36
C TYR A 6 7.83 16.72 31.26
N VAL A 7 7.90 15.44 31.63
CA VAL A 7 7.91 14.32 30.67
C VAL A 7 6.61 14.28 29.86
N LEU A 8 5.45 14.48 30.50
CA LEU A 8 4.16 14.56 29.81
C LEU A 8 4.12 15.70 28.79
N LYS A 9 4.68 16.86 29.13
CA LYS A 9 4.74 18.02 28.22
C LYS A 9 5.59 17.73 26.98
N ASP A 10 6.72 17.04 27.15
CA ASP A 10 7.59 16.68 26.04
C ASP A 10 6.95 15.62 25.14
N ILE A 11 6.27 14.62 25.72
CA ILE A 11 5.51 13.63 24.95
C ILE A 11 4.41 14.30 24.13
N VAL A 12 3.66 15.24 24.71
CA VAL A 12 2.60 15.96 24.00
C VAL A 12 3.18 16.79 22.84
N LYS A 13 4.33 17.44 23.02
CA LYS A 13 5.01 18.14 21.92
C LYS A 13 5.37 17.21 20.77
N VAL A 14 6.00 16.08 21.08
CA VAL A 14 6.39 15.09 20.06
C VAL A 14 5.16 14.51 19.37
N PHE A 15 4.08 14.24 20.12
CA PHE A 15 2.81 13.77 19.58
C PHE A 15 2.19 14.78 18.59
N ILE A 16 2.19 16.06 18.91
CA ILE A 16 1.68 17.11 17.99
C ILE A 16 2.49 17.14 16.69
N ILE A 17 3.83 17.08 16.78
CA ILE A 17 4.70 17.05 15.59
C ILE A 17 4.43 15.78 14.78
N PHE A 18 4.32 14.63 15.43
CA PHE A 18 4.03 13.35 14.80
C PHE A 18 2.70 13.39 14.04
N VAL A 19 1.61 13.83 14.69
CA VAL A 19 0.29 13.96 14.06
C VAL A 19 0.34 14.95 12.89
N GLY A 20 1.03 16.09 13.04
CA GLY A 20 1.23 17.05 11.96
C GLY A 20 1.94 16.43 10.76
N CYS A 21 3.01 15.67 10.98
CA CYS A 21 3.70 14.92 9.93
C CYS A 21 2.79 13.84 9.31
N THR A 22 2.05 13.06 10.12
CA THR A 22 1.11 12.05 9.61
C THR A 22 0.07 12.65 8.70
N LEU A 23 -0.51 13.80 9.06
CA LEU A 23 -1.48 14.50 8.24
C LEU A 23 -0.85 15.01 6.94
N LEU A 24 0.33 15.63 7.01
CA LEU A 24 1.06 16.08 5.82
C LEU A 24 1.30 14.93 4.84
N PHE A 25 1.79 13.80 5.33
CA PHE A 25 2.00 12.62 4.49
C PHE A 25 0.70 12.06 3.93
N TYR A 26 -0.36 11.99 4.74
CA TYR A 26 -1.67 11.52 4.28
C TYR A 26 -2.19 12.37 3.12
N PHE A 27 -2.16 13.70 3.26
CA PHE A 27 -2.61 14.59 2.19
C PHE A 27 -1.67 14.55 0.98
N GLY A 28 -0.35 14.47 1.19
CA GLY A 28 0.62 14.35 0.11
C GLY A 28 0.43 13.06 -0.70
N LEU A 29 0.28 11.91 -0.03
CA LEU A 29 -0.02 10.64 -0.67
C LEU A 29 -1.38 10.65 -1.35
N ARG A 30 -2.40 11.24 -0.73
CA ARG A 30 -3.72 11.37 -1.34
C ARG A 30 -3.67 12.20 -2.63
N MET A 31 -2.97 13.33 -2.63
CA MET A 31 -2.76 14.15 -3.83
C MET A 31 -2.05 13.36 -4.92
N MET A 32 -0.99 12.61 -4.57
CA MET A 32 -0.31 11.75 -5.54
C MET A 32 -1.18 10.59 -6.04
N ASN A 33 -2.08 10.08 -5.21
CA ASN A 33 -2.98 8.99 -5.58
C ASN A 33 -4.15 9.45 -6.46
N GLU A 34 -4.63 10.68 -6.32
CA GLU A 34 -5.65 11.26 -7.21
C GLU A 34 -5.15 11.28 -8.67
N GLU A 35 -3.87 11.53 -8.90
CA GLU A 35 -3.22 11.44 -10.21
C GLU A 35 -3.17 9.99 -10.76
N TYR A 36 -3.04 8.99 -9.88
CA TYR A 36 -2.90 7.58 -10.28
C TYR A 36 -4.23 6.96 -10.77
N ASN A 37 -5.36 7.44 -10.26
CA ASN A 37 -6.68 6.95 -10.64
C ASN A 37 -7.11 7.42 -12.04
N GLU A 38 -6.57 8.53 -12.55
CA GLU A 38 -6.91 9.03 -13.88
C GLU A 38 -6.03 8.43 -14.98
N MET A 39 -4.83 7.93 -14.67
CA MET A 39 -3.90 7.55 -15.73
C MET A 39 -4.22 6.24 -16.44
N HIS A 40 -4.50 5.10 -15.79
CA HIS A 40 -4.70 3.83 -16.51
C HIS A 40 -5.80 2.96 -15.89
N ARG A 41 -7.06 3.35 -16.09
CA ARG A 41 -8.12 2.32 -16.10
C ARG A 41 -7.90 1.53 -17.39
N TYR A 42 -7.33 0.33 -17.27
CA TYR A 42 -7.14 -0.57 -18.40
C TYR A 42 -8.42 -0.60 -19.23
N ASP A 43 -8.33 -0.24 -20.50
CA ASP A 43 -9.43 -0.51 -21.41
C ASP A 43 -9.70 -2.01 -21.34
N GLU A 44 -10.95 -2.36 -21.05
CA GLU A 44 -11.37 -3.73 -20.92
C GLU A 44 -10.97 -4.46 -22.21
N PRO A 45 -10.22 -5.58 -22.12
CA PRO A 45 -9.68 -6.22 -23.31
C PRO A 45 -10.86 -6.64 -24.21
N GLN A 46 -10.95 -6.05 -25.40
CA GLN A 46 -11.89 -6.47 -26.44
C GLN A 46 -11.36 -7.75 -27.08
N GLY A 47 -11.54 -8.87 -26.40
CA GLY A 47 -11.15 -10.18 -26.89
C GLY A 47 -11.78 -11.27 -26.04
N ASP A 48 -12.28 -12.31 -26.69
CA ASP A 48 -12.88 -13.47 -26.01
C ASP A 48 -11.81 -14.08 -25.09
N ALA A 49 -11.95 -13.86 -23.79
CA ALA A 49 -10.96 -14.28 -22.82
C ALA A 49 -10.87 -15.80 -22.84
N VAL A 50 -9.84 -16.34 -23.51
CA VAL A 50 -9.59 -17.77 -23.52
C VAL A 50 -9.31 -18.18 -22.08
N LYS A 51 -10.31 -18.78 -21.45
CA LYS A 51 -10.25 -19.29 -20.08
C LYS A 51 -9.34 -20.52 -20.09
N VAL A 52 -8.03 -20.31 -19.97
CA VAL A 52 -7.04 -21.39 -19.78
C VAL A 52 -7.12 -21.84 -18.32
N PHE A 53 -8.22 -22.49 -17.95
CA PHE A 53 -8.29 -23.30 -16.75
C PHE A 53 -7.80 -24.70 -17.10
N GLN A 54 -6.50 -24.93 -16.95
CA GLN A 54 -6.01 -26.28 -16.66
C GLN A 54 -5.96 -26.39 -15.14
N VAL A 55 -6.96 -27.09 -14.58
CA VAL A 55 -6.94 -27.55 -13.20
C VAL A 55 -6.01 -28.74 -13.16
N GLU A 56 -4.71 -28.46 -13.13
CA GLU A 56 -3.70 -29.43 -12.72
C GLU A 56 -3.26 -29.02 -11.32
N ASP A 57 -3.12 -30.02 -10.45
CA ASP A 57 -3.02 -29.96 -8.98
C ASP A 57 -1.67 -29.37 -8.53
N GLU A 58 -1.33 -28.19 -9.05
CA GLU A 58 -0.06 -27.52 -8.86
C GLU A 58 -0.02 -26.92 -7.45
N ARG A 59 0.81 -27.53 -6.62
CA ARG A 59 1.00 -27.17 -5.21
C ARG A 59 1.36 -25.68 -5.13
N PHE A 60 0.75 -24.97 -4.19
CA PHE A 60 0.94 -23.53 -3.97
C PHE A 60 2.42 -23.07 -3.95
N ILE A 61 3.32 -23.95 -3.51
CA ILE A 61 4.78 -23.74 -3.49
C ILE A 61 5.37 -23.65 -4.91
N ASP A 62 4.91 -24.50 -5.83
CA ASP A 62 5.41 -24.54 -7.21
C ASP A 62 5.04 -23.22 -7.92
N ARG A 63 3.82 -22.70 -7.69
CA ARG A 63 3.41 -21.36 -8.17
C ARG A 63 4.23 -20.21 -7.59
N LEU A 64 4.56 -20.26 -6.29
CA LEU A 64 5.38 -19.23 -5.66
C LEU A 64 6.79 -19.20 -6.27
N SER A 65 7.37 -20.37 -6.58
CA SER A 65 8.69 -20.46 -7.19
C SER A 65 8.75 -19.86 -8.60
N ILE A 66 7.67 -20.01 -9.38
CA ILE A 66 7.52 -19.46 -10.73
C ILE A 66 7.44 -17.94 -10.66
N PHE A 67 6.62 -17.38 -9.77
CA PHE A 67 6.50 -15.93 -9.54
C PHE A 67 7.86 -15.28 -9.24
N PHE A 68 8.65 -15.87 -8.34
CA PHE A 68 9.98 -15.34 -8.00
C PHE A 68 11.02 -15.48 -9.11
N ARG A 69 10.85 -16.44 -10.03
CA ARG A 69 11.79 -16.66 -11.14
C ARG A 69 11.48 -15.79 -12.36
N LEU A 70 10.20 -15.62 -12.68
CA LEU A 70 9.75 -14.90 -13.87
C LEU A 70 9.48 -13.42 -13.59
N GLY A 71 9.19 -13.05 -12.33
CA GLY A 71 9.01 -11.64 -11.95
C GLY A 71 7.75 -10.99 -12.50
N GLU A 72 6.74 -11.79 -12.87
CA GLU A 72 5.35 -11.34 -13.14
C GLU A 72 4.44 -11.67 -11.97
#